data_AF-A0A7X3A526-F1
#
_entry.id   AF-A0A7X3A526-F1
#
_cell.length_a   1.000
_cell.length_b   1.000
_cell.length_c   1.000
_cell.angle_alpha   90.00
_cell.angle_beta   90.00
_cell.angle_gamma   90.00
#
_symmetry.space_group_name_H-M   'P 1'
#
loop_
_entity.id
_entity.type
_entity.pdbx_description
1 polymer ?
#
loop_
_entity_poly.entity_id
_entity_poly.type
_entity_poly.pdbx_seq_one_letter_code
_entity_poly.pdbx_strand_id
1 'polypeptide(L)'
;MGWLAEKNTISHNGGVEHFQANMHIEGDYGIVILINRNVSVYGILTTAIVNILNGKEPPALAAGSGEEWPLRVIGLLVLLFIVRSLYVALRWKKVFKVKGLSIAMHFISVGLLHIAVPLLILIAAPLVLQMSWAPLLSFMPGVTHLAFCASIALLVLGLSRIILLIRSLRRKKIDSLFENGYHRIQ
;
A
#
# COMPACT_ATOMS: atom_id res chain seq x y z
N MET A 1 -2.21 8.74 -30.92
CA MET A 1 -1.29 9.50 -30.03
C MET A 1 -2.16 10.02 -28.88
N GLY A 2 -1.70 10.07 -27.62
CA GLY A 2 -2.51 10.26 -26.39
C GLY A 2 -3.34 11.56 -26.24
N TRP A 3 -3.64 12.22 -27.35
CA TRP A 3 -4.47 13.41 -27.48
C TRP A 3 -5.91 13.00 -27.80
N LEU A 4 -6.86 13.72 -27.22
CA LEU A 4 -8.28 13.62 -27.52
C LEU A 4 -8.69 14.84 -28.35
N ALA A 5 -9.18 14.61 -29.56
CA ALA A 5 -9.68 15.65 -30.44
C ALA A 5 -11.21 15.52 -30.58
N GLU A 6 -11.95 16.54 -30.15
CA GLU A 6 -13.41 16.60 -30.28
C GLU A 6 -13.84 17.94 -30.87
N LYS A 7 -14.48 17.90 -32.04
CA LYS A 7 -14.95 19.08 -32.79
C LYS A 7 -13.81 20.10 -33.01
N ASN A 8 -13.87 21.24 -32.32
CA ASN A 8 -12.88 22.32 -32.37
C ASN A 8 -11.94 22.32 -31.16
N THR A 9 -11.92 21.26 -30.37
CA THR A 9 -11.12 21.15 -29.16
C THR A 9 -10.09 20.04 -29.26
N ILE A 10 -8.88 20.33 -28.79
CA ILE A 10 -7.80 19.36 -28.61
C ILE A 10 -7.46 19.33 -27.13
N SER A 11 -7.45 18.15 -26.53
CA SER A 11 -7.12 18.00 -25.12
C SER A 11 -6.10 16.90 -24.88
N HIS A 12 -5.33 17.08 -23.82
CA HIS A 12 -4.39 16.08 -23.33
C HIS A 12 -4.33 16.15 -21.81
N ASN A 13 -4.58 15.01 -21.18
CA ASN A 13 -4.63 14.90 -19.73
C ASN A 13 -3.55 13.92 -19.28
N GLY A 14 -2.83 14.29 -18.22
CA GLY A 14 -1.85 13.46 -17.54
C GLY A 14 -2.12 13.47 -16.06
N GLY A 15 -1.99 12.31 -15.41
CA GLY A 15 -2.18 12.20 -13.97
C GLY A 15 -1.22 11.19 -13.39
N VAL A 16 -0.59 11.59 -12.29
CA VAL A 16 0.10 10.71 -11.34
C VAL A 16 -0.50 10.95 -9.96
N GLU A 17 -0.16 10.12 -8.99
CA GLU A 17 -0.85 10.09 -7.68
C GLU A 17 -1.04 11.46 -7.02
N HIS A 18 -0.08 12.37 -7.12
CA HIS A 18 -0.17 13.71 -6.53
C HIS A 18 -0.18 14.86 -7.54
N PHE A 19 0.09 14.59 -8.82
CA PHE A 19 0.16 15.65 -9.83
C PHE A 19 -0.81 15.39 -10.96
N GLN A 20 -1.45 16.45 -11.40
CA GLN A 20 -2.36 16.41 -12.52
C GLN A 20 -2.02 17.52 -13.51
N ALA A 21 -2.04 17.17 -14.79
CA ALA A 21 -1.87 18.04 -15.92
C ALA A 21 -3.11 17.95 -16.81
N ASN A 22 -3.67 19.09 -17.16
CA ASN A 22 -4.77 19.19 -18.12
C ASN A 22 -4.40 20.26 -19.14
N MET A 23 -4.52 19.90 -20.41
CA MET A 23 -4.36 20.80 -21.53
C MET A 23 -5.65 20.79 -22.32
N HIS A 24 -6.15 21.98 -22.65
CA HIS A 24 -7.33 22.18 -23.46
C HIS A 24 -7.07 23.32 -24.45
N ILE A 25 -7.18 23.04 -25.74
CA ILE A 25 -6.97 24.01 -26.81
C ILE A 25 -8.28 24.14 -27.57
N GLU A 26 -8.77 25.37 -27.72
CA GLU A 26 -10.00 25.68 -28.44
C GLU A 26 -9.79 26.96 -29.28
N GLY A 27 -9.91 26.83 -30.60
CA GLY A 27 -9.71 27.95 -31.52
C GLY A 27 -8.36 28.65 -31.33
N ASP A 28 -8.41 29.89 -30.88
CA ASP A 28 -7.24 30.78 -30.77
C ASP A 28 -6.57 30.76 -29.39
N TYR A 29 -7.08 29.96 -28.44
CA TYR A 29 -6.53 29.91 -27.08
C TYR A 29 -6.25 28.48 -26.60
N GLY A 30 -5.28 28.38 -25.70
CA GLY A 30 -4.91 27.15 -25.01
C GLY A 30 -4.84 27.38 -23.51
N ILE A 31 -5.48 26.49 -22.76
CA ILE A 31 -5.48 26.45 -21.30
C ILE A 31 -4.59 25.29 -20.87
N VAL A 32 -3.61 25.57 -20.02
CA VAL A 32 -2.75 24.56 -19.39
C VAL A 32 -2.87 24.69 -17.88
N ILE A 33 -3.26 23.61 -17.23
CA ILE A 33 -3.46 23.53 -15.79
C ILE A 33 -2.54 22.46 -15.23
N LEU A 34 -1.69 22.84 -14.29
CA LEU A 34 -0.79 21.95 -13.55
C LEU A 34 -1.10 22.09 -12.06
N ILE A 35 -1.52 21.01 -11.42
CA ILE A 35 -1.90 21.01 -10.00
C ILE A 35 -1.13 19.92 -9.28
N ASN A 36 -0.52 20.27 -8.14
CA ASN A 36 0.07 19.32 -7.20
C ASN A 36 -1.00 18.79 -6.23
N ARG A 37 -2.10 18.30 -6.80
CA ARG A 37 -3.15 17.59 -6.09
C ARG A 37 -3.96 16.80 -7.12
N ASN A 38 -4.12 15.51 -6.87
CA ASN A 38 -5.02 14.68 -7.65
C ASN A 38 -6.44 14.83 -7.07
N VAL A 39 -7.19 15.79 -7.61
CA VAL A 39 -8.57 16.08 -7.19
C VAL A 39 -9.49 15.74 -8.35
N SER A 40 -10.56 15.00 -8.07
CA SER A 40 -11.63 14.67 -9.01
C SER A 40 -12.33 15.89 -9.65
N VAL A 41 -12.07 17.10 -9.13
CA VAL A 41 -12.70 18.38 -9.48
C VAL A 41 -11.97 19.14 -10.61
N TYR A 42 -10.90 18.60 -11.19
CA TYR A 42 -10.09 19.32 -12.19
C TYR A 42 -10.83 19.69 -13.49
N GLY A 43 -11.76 18.84 -13.95
CA GLY A 43 -12.61 19.17 -15.11
C GLY A 43 -13.45 20.42 -14.89
N ILE A 44 -13.79 20.70 -13.62
CA ILE A 44 -14.51 21.91 -13.21
C ILE A 44 -13.61 23.14 -13.34
N LEU A 45 -12.30 23.06 -13.07
CA LEU A 45 -11.38 24.18 -13.26
C LEU A 45 -11.24 24.57 -14.73
N THR A 46 -10.99 23.61 -15.63
CA THR A 46 -10.90 23.88 -17.07
C THR A 46 -12.22 24.49 -17.58
N THR A 47 -13.36 23.91 -17.17
CA THR A 47 -14.68 24.43 -17.53
C THR A 47 -14.94 25.83 -16.97
N ALA A 48 -14.49 26.13 -15.75
CA ALA A 48 -14.62 27.46 -15.15
C ALA A 48 -13.82 28.50 -15.91
N ILE A 49 -12.59 28.19 -16.32
CA ILE A 49 -11.76 29.09 -17.15
C ILE A 49 -12.41 29.32 -18.52
N VAL A 50 -12.89 28.26 -19.18
CA VAL A 50 -13.61 28.37 -20.46
C VAL A 50 -14.85 29.24 -20.32
N ASN A 51 -15.63 29.08 -19.24
CA ASN A 51 -16.80 29.94 -18.99
C ASN A 51 -16.40 31.41 -18.82
N ILE A 52 -15.36 31.69 -18.03
CA ILE A 52 -14.85 33.06 -17.84
C ILE A 52 -14.40 33.68 -19.17
N LEU A 53 -13.66 32.94 -20.01
CA LEU A 53 -13.21 33.42 -21.32
C LEU A 53 -14.39 33.70 -22.27
N ASN A 54 -15.49 32.96 -22.13
CA ASN A 54 -16.72 33.14 -22.90
C ASN A 54 -17.70 34.14 -22.25
N GLY A 55 -17.31 34.87 -21.20
CA GLY A 55 -18.16 35.85 -20.52
C GLY A 55 -19.32 35.24 -19.72
N LYS A 56 -19.25 33.95 -19.39
CA LYS A 56 -20.24 33.22 -18.59
C LYS A 56 -19.78 33.09 -17.14
N GLU A 57 -20.74 32.93 -16.22
CA GLU A 57 -20.38 32.64 -14.83
C GLU A 57 -19.74 31.24 -14.70
N PRO A 58 -18.69 31.11 -13.86
CA PRO A 58 -18.08 29.82 -13.58
C PRO A 58 -19.03 28.93 -12.77
N PRO A 59 -19.02 27.61 -12.99
CA PRO A 59 -19.80 26.68 -12.18
C PRO A 59 -19.36 26.73 -10.72
N ALA A 60 -20.31 26.53 -9.80
CA ALA A 60 -20.01 26.42 -8.38
C ALA A 60 -19.00 25.28 -8.15
N LEU A 61 -17.92 25.58 -7.40
CA LEU A 61 -16.96 24.58 -7.01
C LEU A 61 -17.65 23.58 -6.08
N ALA A 62 -17.78 22.33 -6.51
CA ALA A 62 -18.16 21.26 -5.61
C ALA A 62 -17.11 21.20 -4.50
N ALA A 63 -17.57 21.27 -3.23
CA ALA A 63 -16.70 21.10 -2.08
C ALA A 63 -15.97 19.76 -2.23
N GLY A 64 -14.63 19.80 -2.30
CA GLY A 64 -13.82 18.61 -2.56
C GLY A 64 -14.18 17.51 -1.57
N SER A 65 -14.65 16.38 -2.08
CA SER A 65 -14.94 15.20 -1.28
C SER A 65 -13.63 14.74 -0.65
N GLY A 66 -13.61 14.55 0.67
CA GLY A 66 -12.43 14.13 1.43
C GLY A 66 -11.97 12.69 1.15
N GLU A 67 -12.20 12.18 -0.06
CA GLU A 67 -12.09 10.77 -0.47
C GLU A 67 -10.71 10.13 -0.25
N GLU A 68 -9.68 10.92 0.04
CA GLU A 68 -8.34 10.43 0.35
C GLU A 68 -8.17 9.94 1.80
N TRP A 69 -9.09 10.26 2.73
CA TRP A 69 -8.95 9.91 4.15
C TRP A 69 -8.84 8.39 4.42
N PRO A 70 -9.58 7.49 3.72
CA PRO A 70 -9.52 6.06 4.00
C PRO A 70 -8.15 5.48 3.67
N LEU A 71 -7.53 5.92 2.57
CA LEU A 71 -6.19 5.47 2.16
C LEU A 71 -5.13 5.85 3.21
N ARG A 72 -5.23 7.04 3.80
CA ARG A 72 -4.34 7.49 4.88
C ARG A 72 -4.49 6.63 6.13
N VAL A 73 -5.73 6.30 6.51
CA VAL A 73 -6.00 5.43 7.67
C VAL A 73 -5.48 4.01 7.43
N ILE A 74 -5.72 3.44 6.25
CA ILE A 74 -5.19 2.12 5.87
C ILE A 74 -3.67 2.13 5.95
N GLY A 75 -3.02 3.16 5.40
CA GLY A 75 -1.56 3.27 5.46
C GLY A 75 -1.01 3.34 6.87
N LEU A 76 -1.66 4.09 7.77
CA LEU A 76 -1.31 4.14 9.18
C LEU A 76 -1.46 2.78 9.86
N LEU A 77 -2.55 2.05 9.58
CA LEU A 77 -2.77 0.71 10.14
C LEU A 77 -1.70 -0.29 9.68
N VAL A 78 -1.31 -0.25 8.41
CA VAL A 78 -0.22 -1.09 7.88
C VAL A 78 1.10 -0.77 8.59
N LEU A 79 1.42 0.52 8.76
CA LEU A 79 2.63 0.95 9.47
C LEU A 79 2.63 0.48 10.93
N LEU A 80 1.53 0.69 11.66
CA LEU A 80 1.37 0.21 13.04
C LEU A 80 1.49 -1.31 13.13
N PHE A 81 0.96 -2.04 12.15
CA PHE A 81 1.07 -3.49 12.09
C PHE A 81 2.53 -3.94 11.89
N ILE A 82 3.31 -3.26 11.05
CA ILE A 82 4.75 -3.52 10.87
C ILE A 82 5.52 -3.23 12.17
N VAL A 83 5.28 -2.08 12.79
CA VAL A 83 5.93 -1.70 14.06
C VAL A 83 5.64 -2.71 15.16
N ARG A 84 4.36 -3.09 15.32
CA ARG A 84 3.96 -4.16 16.24
C ARG A 84 4.65 -5.47 15.89
N SER A 85 4.74 -5.79 14.59
CA SER A 85 5.34 -7.04 14.14
C SER A 85 6.82 -7.15 14.50
N LEU A 86 7.55 -6.05 14.30
CA LEU A 86 8.94 -5.88 14.70
C LEU A 86 9.12 -5.96 16.22
N TYR A 87 8.29 -5.22 16.98
CA TYR A 87 8.33 -5.26 18.45
C TYR A 87 8.18 -6.68 19.00
N VAL A 88 7.22 -7.45 18.49
CA VAL A 88 7.00 -8.84 18.90
C VAL A 88 8.19 -9.73 18.55
N ALA A 89 8.81 -9.52 17.39
CA ALA A 89 10.02 -10.26 17.00
C ALA A 89 11.19 -9.95 17.95
N LEU A 90 11.41 -8.68 18.29
CA LEU A 90 12.48 -8.25 19.20
C LEU A 90 12.25 -8.69 20.65
N ARG A 91 10.99 -8.69 21.11
CA ARG A 91 10.61 -9.10 22.47
C ARG A 91 10.11 -10.55 22.52
N TRP A 92 10.53 -11.40 21.58
CA TRP A 92 10.06 -12.79 21.43
C TRP A 92 10.00 -13.56 22.75
N LYS A 93 11.07 -13.53 23.55
CA LYS A 93 11.16 -14.25 24.83
C LYS A 93 10.14 -13.79 25.88
N LYS A 94 9.70 -12.52 25.83
CA LYS A 94 8.72 -11.96 26.77
C LYS A 94 7.28 -12.18 26.31
N VAL A 95 7.06 -12.16 25.00
CA VAL A 95 5.72 -12.19 24.39
C VAL A 95 5.27 -13.62 24.09
N PHE A 96 6.19 -14.48 23.65
CA PHE A 96 5.85 -15.83 23.23
C PHE A 96 5.93 -16.81 24.41
N LYS A 97 4.81 -17.47 24.72
CA LYS A 97 4.74 -18.59 25.68
C LYS A 97 4.40 -19.87 24.92
N VAL A 98 5.14 -20.95 25.17
CA VAL A 98 5.06 -22.20 24.41
C VAL A 98 3.84 -23.06 24.83
N LYS A 99 2.63 -22.53 24.61
CA LYS A 99 1.35 -23.25 24.73
C LYS A 99 0.90 -23.71 23.34
N GLY A 100 0.33 -24.92 23.22
CA GLY A 100 -0.06 -25.53 21.94
C GLY A 100 -0.95 -24.64 21.06
N LEU A 101 -2.02 -24.09 21.63
CA LEU A 101 -2.92 -23.16 20.93
C LEU A 101 -2.20 -21.87 20.48
N SER A 102 -1.24 -21.38 21.27
CA SER A 102 -0.43 -20.20 20.93
C SER A 102 0.52 -20.46 19.77
N ILE A 103 0.98 -21.70 19.57
CA ILE A 103 1.84 -22.08 18.45
C ILE A 103 1.03 -22.12 17.15
N ALA A 104 -0.13 -22.77 17.17
CA ALA A 104 -0.99 -22.89 15.99
C ALA A 104 -1.45 -21.51 15.48
N MET A 105 -1.95 -20.65 16.38
CA MET A 105 -2.32 -19.27 16.03
C MET A 105 -1.14 -18.46 15.50
N HIS A 106 0.07 -18.71 16.00
CA HIS A 106 1.26 -18.03 15.51
C HIS A 106 1.65 -18.48 14.10
N PHE A 107 1.58 -19.78 13.82
CA PHE A 107 1.82 -20.31 12.47
C PHE A 107 0.81 -19.75 11.47
N ILE A 108 -0.48 -19.75 11.82
CA ILE A 108 -1.53 -19.20 10.95
C ILE A 108 -1.29 -17.70 10.73
N SER A 109 -1.01 -16.94 11.79
CA SER A 109 -0.73 -15.52 11.68
C SER A 109 0.48 -15.23 10.79
N VAL A 110 1.58 -15.96 10.96
CA VAL A 110 2.80 -15.75 10.15
C VAL A 110 2.57 -16.20 8.72
N GLY A 111 1.97 -17.37 8.50
CA GLY A 111 1.66 -17.89 7.17
C GLY A 111 0.75 -16.96 6.39
N LEU A 112 -0.33 -16.47 7.01
CA LEU A 112 -1.30 -15.62 6.32
C LEU A 112 -0.80 -14.17 6.18
N LEU A 113 -0.46 -13.52 7.30
CA LEU A 113 -0.26 -12.07 7.34
C LEU A 113 1.17 -11.63 7.02
N HIS A 114 2.16 -12.49 7.26
CA HIS A 114 3.56 -12.17 7.00
C HIS A 114 4.11 -12.80 5.72
N ILE A 115 3.42 -13.80 5.15
CA ILE A 115 3.89 -14.52 3.95
C ILE A 115 2.87 -14.44 2.82
N ALA A 116 1.68 -15.02 2.99
CA ALA A 116 0.71 -15.14 1.90
C ALA A 116 0.21 -13.78 1.40
N VAL A 117 -0.24 -12.89 2.30
CA VAL A 117 -0.73 -11.55 1.91
C VAL A 117 0.37 -10.72 1.24
N PRO A 118 1.58 -10.57 1.80
CA PRO A 118 2.67 -9.87 1.13
C PRO A 118 3.06 -10.44 -0.23
N LEU A 119 3.18 -11.77 -0.36
CA LEU A 119 3.48 -12.40 -1.65
C LEU A 119 2.38 -12.16 -2.66
N LEU A 120 1.13 -12.27 -2.24
CA LEU A 120 -0.02 -12.01 -3.10
C LEU A 120 0.00 -10.56 -3.59
N ILE A 121 0.31 -9.58 -2.74
CA ILE A 121 0.46 -8.18 -3.18
C ILE A 121 1.59 -8.04 -4.20
N LEU A 122 2.76 -8.64 -3.92
CA LEU A 122 3.94 -8.53 -4.80
C LEU A 122 3.71 -9.11 -6.20
N ILE A 123 2.90 -10.18 -6.29
CA ILE A 123 2.63 -10.89 -7.55
C ILE A 123 1.37 -10.35 -8.24
N ALA A 124 0.29 -10.14 -7.49
CA ALA A 124 -1.01 -9.79 -8.07
C ALA A 124 -1.07 -8.31 -8.47
N ALA A 125 -0.43 -7.39 -7.75
CA ALA A 125 -0.55 -5.96 -8.09
C ALA A 125 -0.04 -5.64 -9.53
N PRO A 126 1.14 -6.13 -9.97
CA PRO A 126 1.57 -5.96 -11.35
C PRO A 126 0.63 -6.61 -12.38
N LEU A 127 0.10 -7.78 -12.04
CA LEU A 127 -0.78 -8.55 -12.92
C LEU A 127 -2.13 -7.86 -13.12
N VAL A 128 -2.74 -7.38 -12.03
CA VAL A 128 -4.04 -6.70 -12.03
C VAL A 128 -3.95 -5.35 -12.72
N LEU A 129 -2.87 -4.60 -12.48
CA LEU A 129 -2.67 -3.28 -13.06
C LEU A 129 -2.04 -3.33 -14.46
N GLN A 130 -1.68 -4.53 -14.96
CA GLN A 130 -1.00 -4.74 -16.24
C GLN A 130 0.27 -3.87 -16.41
N MET A 131 0.96 -3.61 -15.30
CA MET A 131 2.15 -2.76 -15.24
C MET A 131 3.23 -3.43 -14.39
N SER A 132 4.48 -3.37 -14.81
CA SER A 132 5.59 -3.83 -13.96
C SER A 132 5.79 -2.88 -12.76
N TRP A 133 6.55 -3.33 -11.76
CA TRP A 133 6.80 -2.54 -10.55
C TRP A 133 7.47 -1.18 -10.83
N ALA A 134 8.36 -1.09 -11.83
CA ALA A 134 9.08 0.16 -12.11
C ALA A 134 8.15 1.33 -12.55
N PRO A 135 7.24 1.15 -13.53
CA PRO A 135 6.17 2.11 -13.82
C PRO A 135 5.29 2.41 -12.60
N LEU A 136 4.85 1.39 -11.86
CA LEU A 136 3.98 1.57 -10.70
C LEU A 136 4.61 2.49 -9.64
N LEU A 137 5.88 2.23 -9.30
CA LEU A 137 6.66 3.05 -8.38
C LEU A 137 6.89 4.48 -8.89
N SER A 138 6.93 4.67 -10.21
CA SER A 138 7.17 5.99 -10.81
C SER A 138 5.90 6.85 -10.92
N PHE A 139 4.76 6.24 -11.27
CA PHE A 139 3.50 6.96 -11.51
C PHE A 139 2.59 7.02 -10.27
N MET A 140 2.76 6.10 -9.31
CA MET A 140 1.95 6.05 -8.08
C MET A 140 2.82 5.86 -6.83
N PRO A 141 3.80 6.75 -6.59
CA PRO A 141 4.84 6.51 -5.60
C PRO A 141 4.30 6.24 -4.18
N GLY A 142 3.40 7.03 -3.62
CA GLY A 142 2.89 6.86 -2.26
C GLY A 142 2.33 5.46 -1.99
N VAL A 143 1.23 5.10 -2.65
CA VAL A 143 0.56 3.80 -2.45
C VAL A 143 1.45 2.63 -2.86
N THR A 144 2.15 2.71 -4.00
CA THR A 144 2.92 1.57 -4.50
C THR A 144 4.21 1.36 -3.72
N HIS A 145 4.91 2.43 -3.28
CA HIS A 145 6.06 2.28 -2.40
C HIS A 145 5.64 1.71 -1.05
N LEU A 146 4.53 2.19 -0.48
CA LEU A 146 4.02 1.64 0.77
C LEU A 146 3.72 0.15 0.63
N ALA A 147 2.96 -0.25 -0.40
CA ALA A 147 2.61 -1.65 -0.63
C ALA A 147 3.85 -2.53 -0.86
N PHE A 148 4.80 -2.07 -1.68
CA PHE A 148 6.02 -2.79 -2.00
C PHE A 148 6.93 -2.94 -0.77
N CYS A 149 7.28 -1.83 -0.11
CA CYS A 149 8.14 -1.82 1.07
C CYS A 149 7.51 -2.57 2.25
N ALA A 150 6.20 -2.41 2.48
CA ALA A 150 5.47 -3.15 3.51
C ALA A 150 5.51 -4.65 3.25
N SER A 151 5.30 -5.07 2.00
CA SER A 151 5.32 -6.49 1.64
C SER A 151 6.70 -7.12 1.89
N ILE A 152 7.77 -6.44 1.45
CA ILE A 152 9.15 -6.90 1.71
C ILE A 152 9.43 -6.96 3.22
N ALA A 153 9.10 -5.90 3.97
CA ALA A 153 9.32 -5.85 5.40
C ALA A 153 8.57 -6.97 6.14
N LEU A 154 7.31 -7.23 5.77
CA LEU A 154 6.51 -8.30 6.37
C LEU A 154 7.07 -9.68 6.04
N LEU A 155 7.59 -9.92 4.84
CA LEU A 155 8.25 -11.18 4.47
C LEU A 155 9.50 -11.43 5.31
N VAL A 156 10.37 -10.42 5.45
CA VAL A 156 11.57 -10.51 6.29
C VAL A 156 11.19 -10.79 7.74
N LEU A 157 10.18 -10.10 8.27
CA LEU A 157 9.68 -10.33 9.63
C LEU A 157 9.04 -11.72 9.77
N GLY A 158 8.32 -12.21 8.77
CA GLY A 158 7.74 -13.56 8.73
C GLY A 158 8.82 -14.64 8.82
N LEU A 159 9.85 -14.53 7.97
CA LEU A 159 11.01 -15.43 8.01
C LEU A 159 11.70 -15.40 9.37
N SER A 160 11.92 -14.20 9.93
CA SER A 160 12.52 -14.08 11.27
C SER A 160 11.72 -14.81 12.35
N ARG A 161 10.38 -14.74 12.30
CA ARG A 161 9.50 -15.42 13.25
C ARG A 161 9.50 -16.93 13.07
N ILE A 162 9.54 -17.43 11.84
CA ILE A 162 9.68 -18.86 11.56
C ILE A 162 10.97 -19.37 12.19
N ILE A 163 12.10 -18.67 12.00
CA ILE A 163 13.39 -19.05 12.58
C ILE A 163 13.32 -19.08 14.12
N LEU A 164 12.74 -18.04 14.73
CA LEU A 164 12.59 -17.96 16.19
C LEU A 164 11.70 -19.08 16.74
N LEU A 165 10.62 -19.41 16.03
CA LEU A 165 9.70 -20.47 16.40
C LEU A 165 10.37 -21.85 16.30
N ILE A 166 11.08 -22.14 15.20
CA ILE A 166 11.85 -23.39 15.05
C ILE A 166 12.88 -23.52 16.17
N ARG A 167 13.62 -22.45 16.49
CA ARG A 167 14.59 -22.43 17.60
C ARG A 167 13.92 -22.70 18.95
N SER A 168 12.76 -22.10 19.21
CA SER A 168 12.00 -22.29 20.45
C SER A 168 11.49 -23.72 20.60
N LEU A 169 11.00 -24.35 19.51
CA LEU A 169 10.53 -25.73 19.53
C LEU A 169 11.68 -26.72 19.73
N ARG A 170 12.83 -26.50 19.09
CA ARG A 170 14.03 -27.31 19.28
C ARG A 170 14.51 -27.29 20.74
N ARG A 171 14.56 -26.11 21.37
CA ARG A 171 14.96 -25.97 22.78
C ARG A 171 14.00 -26.74 23.70
N LYS A 172 12.69 -26.58 23.53
CA LYS A 172 11.70 -27.32 24.34
C LYS A 172 11.81 -28.85 24.18
N LYS A 173 12.06 -29.34 22.96
CA LYS A 173 12.27 -30.77 22.71
C LYS A 173 13.49 -31.28 23.49
N ILE A 174 14.59 -30.53 23.50
CA ILE A 174 15.79 -30.87 24.26
C ILE A 174 15.48 -30.90 25.77
N ASP A 175 14.85 -29.86 26.31
CA ASP A 175 14.49 -29.78 27.73
C ASP A 175 13.61 -30.96 28.16
N SER A 176 12.62 -31.34 27.34
CA SER A 176 11.74 -32.48 27.62
C SER A 176 12.44 -33.86 27.58
N LEU A 177 13.54 -33.99 26.84
CA LEU A 177 14.33 -35.23 26.81
C LEU A 177 15.19 -35.36 28.07
N PHE A 178 15.68 -34.25 28.62
CA PHE A 178 16.43 -34.25 29.88
C PHE A 178 15.53 -34.51 31.09
N GLU A 179 14.32 -33.95 31.16
CA GLU A 179 13.36 -34.26 32.23
C GLU A 179 12.94 -35.73 32.23
N ASN A 180 12.66 -36.31 31.06
CA ASN A 180 12.29 -37.73 30.95
C ASN A 180 13.46 -38.69 31.22
N GLY A 181 14.71 -38.25 30.99
CA GLY A 181 15.92 -39.04 31.29
C GLY A 181 16.18 -39.18 32.79
N TYR A 182 15.89 -38.15 33.58
CA TYR A 182 16.05 -38.18 35.05
C TYR A 182 15.07 -39.14 35.73
N HIS A 183 13.85 -39.27 35.20
CA HIS A 183 12.83 -40.18 35.76
C HIS A 183 13.07 -41.67 35.46
N ARG A 184 14.04 -42.03 34.61
CA ARG A 184 14.37 -43.43 34.29
C ARG A 184 15.50 -44.03 35.13
N ILE A 185 16.15 -43.23 35.98
CA ILE A 185 17.34 -43.63 36.76
C ILE A 185 17.01 -43.75 38.27
N GLN A 186 15.74 -43.58 38.67
CA GLN A 186 15.24 -43.90 40.01
C GLN A 186 14.39 -45.17 39.96
#